data_AF-A0AAV2HN61-F1
#
_entry.id   AF-A0AAV2HN61-F1
#
_cell.length_a   1.000
_cell.length_b   1.000
_cell.length_c   1.000
_cell.angle_alpha   90.00
_cell.angle_beta   90.00
_cell.angle_gamma   90.00
#
_symmetry.space_group_name_H-M   'P 1'
#
loop_
_entity.id
_entity.type
_entity.pdbx_description
1 polymer ?
#
loop_
_entity_poly.entity_id
_entity_poly.type
_entity_poly.pdbx_seq_one_letter_code
_entity_poly.pdbx_strand_id
1 'polypeptide(L)'
;MSSKYDEDVCDNPIFCKISSEFAEYITKLIASKGILCVPKFSIAASISLSKQDVEDHILLPTKDVVDDNDDFKTCSGKACSN
;
A
#
# COMPACT_ATOMS: atom_id res chain seq x y z
N MET A 1 24.21 -7.18 16.44
CA MET A 1 23.08 -6.55 17.14
C MET A 1 22.10 -6.03 16.10
N SER A 2 20.81 -6.14 16.40
CA SER A 2 19.68 -6.28 15.49
C SER A 2 19.41 -5.10 14.55
N SER A 3 19.72 -5.24 13.27
CA SER A 3 19.18 -4.38 12.18
C SER A 3 17.97 -5.08 11.56
N LYS A 4 16.95 -5.39 12.37
CA LYS A 4 15.83 -6.25 11.97
C LYS A 4 14.45 -5.61 12.08
N TYR A 5 14.43 -4.30 12.27
CA TYR A 5 13.26 -3.48 12.02
C TYR A 5 13.61 -2.70 10.75
N ASP A 6 12.90 -2.99 9.65
CA ASP A 6 12.74 -2.01 8.57
C ASP A 6 12.32 -0.72 9.28
N GLU A 7 12.95 0.40 8.95
CA GLU A 7 12.63 1.73 9.49
C GLU A 7 11.11 1.88 9.63
N ASP A 8 10.64 2.45 10.75
CA ASP A 8 9.22 2.53 11.09
C ASP A 8 8.37 2.85 9.86
N VAL A 9 7.29 2.11 9.62
CA VAL A 9 6.45 2.30 8.42
C VAL A 9 5.96 3.76 8.33
N CYS A 10 5.76 4.40 9.49
CA CYS A 10 5.41 5.81 9.61
C CYS A 10 6.49 6.77 9.10
N ASP A 11 7.75 6.35 9.03
CA ASP A 11 8.87 7.12 8.46
C ASP A 11 9.10 6.79 6.98
N ASN A 12 8.50 5.71 6.47
CA ASN A 12 8.70 5.30 5.09
C ASN A 12 8.21 6.40 4.13
N PRO A 13 9.06 6.87 3.19
CA PRO A 13 8.71 8.00 2.33
C PRO A 13 7.51 7.71 1.43
N ILE A 14 7.26 6.44 1.08
CA ILE A 14 6.05 6.01 0.36
C ILE A 14 4.83 6.19 1.25
N PHE A 15 4.87 5.68 2.49
CA PHE A 15 3.77 5.79 3.43
C PHE A 15 3.47 7.25 3.77
N CYS A 16 4.50 8.05 4.06
CA CYS A 16 4.39 9.48 4.30
C CYS A 16 3.75 10.22 3.13
N LYS A 17 4.19 9.97 1.89
CA LYS A 17 3.61 10.58 0.69
C LYS A 17 2.15 10.19 0.50
N ILE A 18 1.83 8.90 0.63
CA ILE A 18 0.45 8.43 0.47
C ILE A 18 -0.44 9.02 1.56
N SER A 19 0.03 9.04 2.81
CA SER A 19 -0.74 9.60 3.93
C SER A 19 -0.90 11.11 3.84
N SER A 20 0.07 11.84 3.29
CA SER A 20 0.05 13.30 3.23
C SER A 20 -0.62 13.83 1.96
N GLU A 21 -0.33 13.26 0.80
CA GLU A 21 -0.80 13.74 -0.51
C GLU A 21 -2.03 12.97 -1.01
N PHE A 22 -2.21 11.71 -0.55
CA PHE A 22 -3.25 10.80 -1.04
C PHE A 22 -4.11 10.24 0.11
N ALA A 23 -4.42 11.08 1.11
CA ALA A 23 -5.19 10.69 2.30
C ALA A 23 -6.58 10.08 1.98
N GLU A 24 -7.18 10.47 0.84
CA GLU A 24 -8.43 9.88 0.34
C GLU A 24 -8.31 8.36 0.11
N TYR A 25 -7.15 7.92 -0.36
CA TYR A 25 -6.87 6.52 -0.64
C TYR A 25 -6.66 5.71 0.63
N ILE A 26 -6.00 6.30 1.63
CA ILE A 26 -5.90 5.69 2.98
C ILE A 26 -7.28 5.52 3.60
N THR A 27 -8.14 6.53 3.47
CA THR A 27 -9.52 6.46 3.98
C THR A 27 -10.30 5.33 3.30
N LYS A 28 -10.19 5.22 1.97
CA LYS A 28 -10.82 4.14 1.19
C LYS A 28 -10.28 2.77 1.57
N LEU A 29 -8.97 2.66 1.79
CA LEU A 29 -8.31 1.44 2.22
C LEU A 29 -8.82 0.99 3.58
N ILE A 30 -8.87 1.89 4.57
CA ILE A 30 -9.38 1.57 5.92
C ILE A 30 -10.86 1.17 5.85
N ALA A 31 -11.68 1.92 5.10
CA ALA A 31 -13.10 1.63 4.94
C ALA A 31 -13.36 0.27 4.30
N SER A 32 -12.50 -0.13 3.35
CA SER A 32 -12.61 -1.40 2.64
C SER A 32 -11.81 -2.53 3.28
N LYS A 33 -11.15 -2.31 4.44
CA LYS A 33 -10.18 -3.25 5.04
C LYS A 33 -9.12 -3.74 4.05
N GLY A 34 -8.67 -2.84 3.19
CA GLY A 34 -7.62 -3.09 2.21
C GLY A 34 -6.23 -3.19 2.83
N ILE A 35 -5.26 -3.52 1.99
CA ILE A 35 -3.86 -3.69 2.35
C ILE A 35 -3.04 -2.61 1.64
N LEU A 36 -2.16 -1.95 2.38
CA LEU A 36 -1.19 -1.02 1.82
C LEU A 36 0.16 -1.72 1.69
N CYS A 37 0.61 -1.92 0.45
CA CYS A 37 1.89 -2.53 0.16
C CYS A 37 2.99 -1.46 0.20
N VAL A 38 3.63 -1.30 1.36
CA VAL A 38 4.76 -0.39 1.52
C VAL A 38 6.07 -1.14 1.21
N PRO A 39 6.84 -0.74 0.18
CA PRO A 39 8.14 -1.36 -0.09
C PRO A 39 9.16 -0.96 0.97
N LYS A 40 10.25 -1.72 1.07
CA LYS A 40 11.34 -1.45 2.01
C LYS A 40 11.87 -0.02 1.89
N PHE A 41 12.28 0.56 3.01
CA PHE A 41 12.68 1.97 3.08
C PHE A 41 13.77 2.34 2.06
N SER A 42 14.80 1.50 1.90
CA SER A 42 15.91 1.76 0.95
C SER A 42 15.45 1.88 -0.51
N ILE A 43 14.37 1.18 -0.88
CA ILE A 43 13.78 1.23 -2.22
C ILE A 43 12.84 2.45 -2.30
N ALA A 44 11.99 2.61 -1.28
CA ALA A 44 11.06 3.72 -1.13
C ALA A 44 11.73 5.10 -1.26
N ALA A 45 12.92 5.27 -0.67
CA ALA A 45 13.68 6.53 -0.69
C ALA A 45 14.13 6.96 -2.09
N SER A 46 14.25 6.02 -3.03
CA SER A 46 14.70 6.31 -4.40
C SER A 46 13.55 6.40 -5.41
N ILE A 47 12.32 6.08 -4.99
CA ILE A 47 11.15 6.03 -5.87
C ILE A 47 10.44 7.40 -5.91
N SER A 48 10.13 7.85 -7.12
CA SER A 48 9.16 8.91 -7.34
C SER A 48 7.80 8.26 -7.58
N LEU A 49 6.86 8.49 -6.66
CA LEU A 49 5.49 7.99 -6.76
C LEU A 49 4.66 8.91 -7.64
N SER A 50 4.06 8.36 -8.69
CA SER A 50 2.90 8.96 -9.36
C SER A 50 1.62 8.48 -8.71
N LYS A 51 0.50 9.16 -8.97
CA LYS A 51 -0.83 8.73 -8.49
C LYS A 51 -1.14 7.27 -8.87
N GLN A 52 -0.77 6.85 -10.07
CA GLN A 52 -0.97 5.48 -10.53
C GLN A 52 -0.13 4.46 -9.76
N ASP A 53 1.10 4.81 -9.37
CA ASP A 53 1.94 3.94 -8.54
C ASP A 53 1.31 3.75 -7.16
N VAL A 54 0.79 4.82 -6.57
CA VAL A 54 0.05 4.75 -5.30
C VAL A 54 -1.15 3.80 -5.41
N GLU A 55 -1.89 3.88 -6.50
CA GLU A 55 -3.04 3.01 -6.75
C GLU A 55 -2.63 1.53 -6.93
N ASP A 56 -1.42 1.26 -7.40
CA ASP A 56 -0.86 -0.09 -7.50
C ASP A 56 -0.41 -0.63 -6.13
N HIS A 57 0.06 0.26 -5.25
CA HIS A 57 0.43 -0.07 -3.87
C HIS A 57 -0.77 -0.31 -2.94
N ILE A 58 -1.99 -0.01 -3.38
CA ILE A 58 -3.20 -0.18 -2.58
C ILE A 58 -3.98 -1.38 -3.10
N LEU A 59 -4.11 -2.39 -2.25
CA LEU A 59 -4.90 -3.58 -2.51
C LEU A 59 -6.25 -3.46 -1.81
N LEU A 60 -7.32 -3.51 -2.59
CA LEU A 60 -8.69 -3.53 -2.09
C LEU A 60 -9.25 -4.95 -2.24
N PRO A 61 -9.94 -5.48 -1.21
CA PRO A 61 -10.59 -6.76 -1.35
C PRO A 61 -11.72 -6.65 -2.37
N THR A 62 -11.89 -7.69 -3.19
CA THR A 62 -12.97 -7.74 -4.17
C THR A 62 -14.29 -8.21 -3.59
N LYS A 63 -14.28 -8.72 -2.36
CA LYS A 63 -15.44 -9.17 -1.60
C LYS A 63 -15.52 -8.49 -0.24
N ASP A 64 -16.75 -8.36 0.27
CA ASP A 64 -17.05 -7.75 1.57
C ASP A 64 -16.60 -8.64 2.75
N VAL A 65 -16.52 -9.95 2.50
CA VAL A 65 -16.02 -10.96 3.44
C VAL A 65 -14.62 -11.35 2.96
N VAL A 66 -13.62 -11.09 3.79
CA VAL A 66 -12.21 -11.37 3.49
C VAL A 66 -11.88 -12.74 4.10
N ASP A 67 -11.74 -13.76 3.26
CA ASP A 67 -11.16 -15.06 3.64
C ASP A 67 -9.66 -15.09 3.31
N ASP A 68 -8.91 -16.06 3.85
CA ASP A 68 -7.45 -16.17 3.66
C ASP A 68 -7.06 -16.38 2.18
N ASN A 69 -8.05 -16.76 1.34
CA ASN A 69 -7.93 -16.93 -0.11
C ASN A 69 -8.55 -15.80 -0.94
N ASP A 70 -8.88 -14.64 -0.36
CA ASP A 70 -9.56 -13.60 -1.12
C ASP A 70 -8.69 -12.91 -2.18
N ASP A 71 -9.29 -12.73 -3.34
CA ASP A 71 -8.72 -11.98 -4.45
C ASP A 71 -8.66 -10.50 -4.10
N PHE A 72 -7.46 -9.98 -3.91
CA PHE A 72 -7.21 -8.55 -3.84
C PHE A 72 -6.96 -7.98 -5.23
N LYS A 73 -7.48 -6.78 -5.49
CA LYS A 73 -7.16 -6.03 -6.71
C LYS A 73 -6.51 -4.72 -6.35
N THR A 74 -5.57 -4.27 -7.18
CA THR A 74 -5.02 -2.92 -6.98
C THR A 74 -6.12 -1.88 -7.20
N CYS A 75 -6.02 -0.73 -6.54
CA CYS A 75 -6.96 0.37 -6.77
C CYS A 75 -6.91 0.86 -8.23
N SER A 76 -5.78 0.66 -8.92
CA SER A 76 -5.62 0.91 -10.36
C SER A 76 -6.41 -0.09 -11.24
N GLY A 77 -7.02 -1.12 -10.65
CA GLY A 77 -7.79 -2.15 -11.36
C GLY A 77 -6.92 -3.24 -11.99
N LYS A 78 -5.60 -3.27 -11.72
CA LYS A 78 -4.75 -4.37 -12.14
C LYS A 78 -4.96 -5.54 -11.19
N ALA A 79 -5.19 -6.72 -11.74
CA ALA A 79 -5.09 -7.94 -10.97
C ALA A 79 -3.61 -8.18 -10.67
N CYS A 80 -3.26 -8.38 -9.40
CA CYS A 80 -1.96 -8.93 -9.04
C CYS A 80 -1.98 -10.42 -9.41
N SER A 81 -1.73 -10.71 -10.69
CA SER A 81 -1.47 -12.08 -11.14
C SER A 81 -0.07 -12.47 -10.66
N ASN A 82 -0.01 -13.51 -9.82
CA ASN A 82 1.22 -14.11 -9.33
C ASN A 82 2.06 -14.73 -10.46
#